data_AF-A0ABD3KSI2-F1
#
_entry.id   AF-A0ABD3KSI2-F1
#
_cell.length_a   1.000
_cell.length_b   1.000
_cell.length_c   1.000
_cell.angle_alpha   90.00
_cell.angle_beta   90.00
_cell.angle_gamma   90.00
#
_symmetry.space_group_name_H-M   'P 1'
#
loop_
_entity.id
_entity.type
_entity.pdbx_description
1 polymer ?
#
loop_
_entity_poly.entity_id
_entity_poly.type
_entity_poly.pdbx_seq_one_letter_code
_entity_poly.pdbx_strand_id
1 'polypeptide(L)'
;MVQEKPSFHFTEFFFSLHLQGFVNVDCGASNEFTNEKSARRFPNGTRNCCTLKPGQAKNNAYLIRASFKYRKHDKKHRTSFDLYIDVNYWATVSSSTSYEEIMYVSQADDVRVCLVNTGNGVPFITALEQKRLDDDIYRFGYGFLRLNWRYDNGGRLKSSIR
;
A
#
# COMPACT_ATOMS: atom_id res chain seq x y z
N MET A 1 43.46 -18.82 4.34
CA MET A 1 42.79 -18.99 3.03
C MET A 1 41.35 -19.33 3.32
N VAL A 2 40.48 -18.32 3.25
CA VAL A 2 39.03 -18.48 3.47
C VAL A 2 38.41 -18.76 2.11
N GLN A 3 37.71 -19.88 1.98
CA GLN A 3 36.94 -20.22 0.79
C GLN A 3 35.74 -19.28 0.67
N GLU A 4 35.65 -18.57 -0.45
CA GLU A 4 34.40 -17.93 -0.90
C GLU A 4 33.34 -19.00 -1.18
N LYS A 5 32.13 -18.79 -0.65
CA LYS A 5 30.93 -19.60 -0.91
C LYS A 5 29.90 -18.71 -1.63
N PRO A 6 29.25 -19.18 -2.71
CA PRO A 6 28.61 -18.31 -3.68
C PRO A 6 27.31 -17.70 -3.17
N SER A 7 27.10 -16.45 -3.60
CA SER A 7 25.91 -15.62 -3.41
C SER A 7 24.63 -16.32 -3.90
N PHE A 8 23.64 -16.46 -3.02
CA PHE A 8 22.27 -16.77 -3.41
C PHE A 8 21.40 -15.50 -3.32
N HIS A 9 20.66 -15.28 -4.40
CA HIS A 9 19.97 -14.04 -4.79
C HIS A 9 18.81 -13.62 -3.85
N PHE A 10 18.73 -12.31 -3.62
CA PHE A 10 17.83 -11.58 -2.72
C PHE A 10 16.41 -11.33 -3.27
N THR A 11 15.97 -12.01 -4.33
CA THR A 11 14.79 -11.58 -5.14
C THR A 11 13.52 -12.44 -5.05
N GLU A 12 13.53 -13.62 -4.41
CA GLU A 12 12.46 -14.60 -4.65
C GLU A 12 11.21 -14.48 -3.75
N PHE A 13 11.23 -13.72 -2.65
CA PHE A 13 10.06 -13.64 -1.73
C PHE A 13 9.23 -12.36 -1.79
N PHE A 14 9.68 -11.34 -2.53
CA PHE A 14 8.89 -10.14 -2.85
C PHE A 14 7.75 -10.43 -3.85
N PHE A 15 7.86 -11.52 -4.62
CA PHE A 15 6.93 -11.86 -5.70
C PHE A 15 5.48 -12.19 -5.29
N SER A 16 5.21 -12.51 -4.01
CA SER A 16 3.83 -12.87 -3.61
C SER A 16 2.91 -11.66 -3.37
N LEU A 17 3.46 -10.45 -3.29
CA LEU A 17 2.70 -9.20 -3.10
C LEU A 17 2.92 -8.20 -4.22
N HIS A 18 3.93 -8.37 -5.06
CA HIS A 18 4.19 -7.44 -6.16
C HIS A 18 3.10 -7.55 -7.22
N LEU A 19 2.19 -6.58 -7.22
CA LEU A 19 1.29 -6.36 -8.33
C LEU A 19 2.11 -5.84 -9.50
N GLN A 20 1.95 -6.45 -10.68
CA GLN A 20 2.72 -6.05 -11.85
C GLN A 20 2.53 -4.55 -12.15
N GLY A 21 3.63 -3.81 -12.09
CA GLY A 21 3.70 -2.37 -12.35
C GLY A 21 3.48 -1.46 -11.14
N PHE A 22 3.39 -1.99 -9.92
CA PHE A 22 3.37 -1.18 -8.70
C PHE A 22 4.75 -1.08 -8.04
N VAL A 23 5.10 0.12 -7.56
CA VAL A 23 6.31 0.37 -6.77
C VAL A 23 5.94 0.40 -5.27
N ASN A 24 6.72 -0.28 -4.43
CA ASN A 24 6.55 -0.23 -2.97
C ASN A 24 7.14 1.07 -2.39
N VAL A 25 6.43 1.69 -1.45
CA VAL A 25 6.87 2.92 -0.80
C VAL A 25 7.25 2.70 0.65
N ASP A 26 8.43 3.20 1.04
CA ASP A 26 8.89 3.18 2.42
C ASP A 26 8.23 4.31 3.24
N CYS A 27 7.49 3.92 4.27
CA CYS A 27 6.71 4.79 5.14
C CYS A 27 7.52 5.48 6.27
N GLY A 28 8.86 5.61 6.16
CA GLY A 28 9.81 6.04 7.21
C GLY A 28 9.35 6.04 8.69
N ALA A 29 9.59 4.96 9.44
CA ALA A 29 9.59 4.95 10.92
C ALA A 29 10.31 3.70 11.49
N SER A 30 11.17 3.94 12.49
CA SER A 30 12.15 3.11 13.25
C SER A 30 12.35 1.62 12.89
N ASN A 31 13.61 1.30 12.63
CA ASN A 31 14.16 -0.05 12.49
C ASN A 31 13.96 -0.91 13.75
N GLU A 32 12.92 -1.73 13.76
CA GLU A 32 13.10 -3.12 14.22
C GLU A 32 13.21 -3.99 12.96
N PHE A 33 14.42 -3.98 12.40
CA PHE A 33 14.81 -4.91 11.36
C PHE A 33 15.00 -6.28 12.03
N THR A 34 13.97 -7.12 11.98
CA THR A 34 14.16 -8.57 12.03
C THR A 34 13.76 -9.11 10.68
N ASN A 35 14.69 -9.86 10.07
CA ASN A 35 14.54 -10.48 8.76
C ASN A 35 13.13 -11.07 8.54
N GLU A 36 12.63 -10.86 7.31
CA GLU A 36 11.45 -11.49 6.68
C GLU A 36 10.04 -10.92 7.01
N LYS A 37 9.56 -10.04 6.11
CA LYS A 37 8.14 -9.61 5.93
C LYS A 37 7.43 -9.05 7.18
N SER A 38 7.83 -7.84 7.61
CA SER A 38 7.24 -7.13 8.74
C SER A 38 6.13 -6.16 8.30
N ALA A 39 4.92 -6.35 8.84
CA ALA A 39 3.91 -5.29 8.83
C ALA A 39 4.39 -4.13 9.71
N ARG A 40 4.35 -2.89 9.22
CA ARG A 40 4.68 -1.71 10.03
C ARG A 40 3.49 -1.37 10.91
N ARG A 41 3.70 -1.31 12.22
CA ARG A 41 2.68 -1.02 13.24
C ARG A 41 2.93 0.34 13.88
N PHE A 42 1.87 1.02 14.28
CA PHE A 42 1.94 2.37 14.85
C PHE A 42 1.24 2.44 16.22
N PRO A 43 1.87 1.93 17.30
CA PRO A 43 1.22 1.82 18.61
C PRO A 43 1.02 3.16 19.32
N ASN A 44 1.93 4.12 19.12
CA ASN A 44 2.02 5.34 19.94
C ASN A 44 1.61 6.62 19.18
N GLY A 45 1.28 6.54 17.89
CA GLY A 45 0.95 7.70 17.07
C GLY A 45 -0.54 7.81 16.79
N THR A 46 -1.12 8.99 17.00
CA THR A 46 -2.51 9.30 16.61
C THR A 46 -2.68 9.40 15.09
N ARG A 47 -1.65 9.88 14.39
CA ARG A 47 -1.58 9.98 12.92
C ARG A 47 -0.17 9.67 12.45
N ASN A 48 -0.04 8.67 11.59
CA ASN A 48 1.25 8.23 11.06
C ASN A 48 1.17 8.21 9.54
N CYS A 49 2.08 8.89 8.85
CA CYS A 49 1.97 9.12 7.41
C CYS A 49 3.17 8.58 6.65
N CYS A 50 2.88 7.87 5.57
CA CYS A 50 3.83 7.50 4.53
C CYS A 50 3.85 8.60 3.47
N THR A 51 5.04 8.99 3.00
CA THR A 51 5.17 9.96 1.91
C THR A 51 5.44 9.23 0.61
N LEU A 52 4.53 9.37 -0.35
CA LEU A 52 4.67 8.94 -1.73
C LEU A 52 5.33 10.09 -2.51
N LYS A 53 6.43 9.77 -3.21
CA LYS A 53 7.08 10.69 -4.14
C LYS A 53 6.75 10.25 -5.57
N PRO A 54 5.70 10.80 -6.20
CA PRO A 54 5.48 10.58 -7.62
C PRO A 54 6.72 11.00 -8.42
N GLY A 55 7.41 10.04 -9.03
CA GLY A 55 8.68 10.30 -9.73
C GLY A 55 8.56 11.19 -10.98
N GLN A 56 7.36 11.64 -11.34
CA GLN A 56 7.06 12.52 -12.47
C GLN A 56 6.04 13.59 -12.04
N ALA A 57 6.08 14.73 -12.75
CA ALA A 57 5.47 16.02 -12.41
C ALA A 57 4.00 16.01 -11.93
N LYS A 58 3.58 17.15 -11.36
CA LYS A 58 2.19 17.49 -10.99
C LYS A 58 1.19 17.09 -12.08
N ASN A 59 -0.04 16.75 -11.67
CA ASN A 59 -1.19 16.37 -12.53
C ASN A 59 -1.16 14.97 -13.15
N ASN A 60 -0.23 14.09 -12.76
CA ASN A 60 -0.28 12.68 -13.14
C ASN A 60 -1.30 11.90 -12.30
N ALA A 61 -1.99 10.96 -12.95
CA ALA A 61 -2.88 10.01 -12.28
C ALA A 61 -2.11 8.78 -11.78
N TYR A 62 -2.41 8.36 -10.55
CA TYR A 62 -1.80 7.21 -9.90
C TYR A 62 -2.86 6.27 -9.34
N LEU A 63 -2.63 4.98 -9.49
CA LEU A 63 -3.31 3.96 -8.70
C LEU A 63 -2.50 3.73 -7.43
N ILE A 64 -3.11 3.98 -6.28
CA ILE A 64 -2.49 3.80 -4.96
C ILE A 64 -3.26 2.69 -4.24
N ARG A 65 -2.53 1.69 -3.75
CA ARG A 65 -3.09 0.57 -2.97
C ARG A 65 -2.40 0.47 -1.62
N ALA A 66 -3.18 0.51 -0.55
CA ALA A 66 -2.72 0.22 0.80
C ALA A 66 -3.18 -1.18 1.21
N SER A 67 -2.26 -2.05 1.61
CA SER A 67 -2.54 -3.45 1.95
C SER A 67 -2.43 -3.73 3.45
N PHE A 68 -3.32 -4.61 3.94
CA PHE A 68 -3.52 -4.94 5.35
C PHE A 68 -3.65 -6.46 5.55
N LYS A 69 -2.60 -7.22 5.22
CA LYS A 69 -2.62 -8.68 5.37
C LYS A 69 -1.94 -9.15 6.64
N TYR A 70 -2.65 -9.92 7.46
CA TYR A 70 -2.03 -10.70 8.53
C TYR A 70 -1.29 -11.91 7.93
N ARG A 71 -0.18 -12.31 8.56
CA ARG A 71 0.44 -13.60 8.26
C ARG A 71 -0.51 -14.71 8.72
N LYS A 72 -0.54 -15.84 7.99
CA LYS A 72 -1.44 -16.97 8.27
C LYS A 72 -1.36 -17.48 9.72
N HIS A 73 -0.20 -17.36 10.35
CA HIS A 73 0.06 -17.83 11.71
C HIS A 73 -0.07 -16.73 12.77
N ASP A 74 -0.23 -15.48 12.37
CA ASP A 74 -0.38 -14.38 13.32
C ASP A 74 -1.82 -14.33 13.79
N LYS A 75 -2.01 -14.15 15.10
CA LYS A 75 -3.35 -13.91 15.65
C LYS A 75 -3.88 -12.61 15.07
N LYS A 76 -5.05 -12.70 14.44
CA LYS A 76 -5.77 -11.53 13.95
C LYS A 76 -6.22 -10.71 15.16
N HIS A 77 -5.60 -9.55 15.34
CA HIS A 77 -6.04 -8.61 16.36
C HIS A 77 -7.19 -7.77 15.81
N ARG A 78 -8.13 -7.41 16.69
CA ARG A 78 -9.12 -6.38 16.35
C ARG A 78 -8.37 -5.09 16.07
N THR A 79 -8.54 -4.57 14.87
CA THR A 79 -8.06 -3.26 14.46
C THR A 79 -9.17 -2.52 13.74
N SER A 80 -9.26 -1.23 14.02
CA SER A 80 -9.99 -0.26 13.22
C SER A 80 -9.28 1.08 13.31
N PHE A 81 -9.06 1.71 12.15
CA PHE A 81 -8.39 2.99 12.00
C PHE A 81 -8.76 3.59 10.65
N ASP A 82 -8.55 4.89 10.49
CA ASP A 82 -8.88 5.59 9.26
C ASP A 82 -7.66 5.79 8.37
N LEU A 83 -7.88 5.71 7.07
CA LEU A 83 -6.95 6.11 6.04
C LEU A 83 -7.31 7.49 5.53
N TYR A 84 -6.27 8.30 5.35
CA TYR A 84 -6.35 9.58 4.69
C TYR A 84 -5.34 9.62 3.55
N ILE A 85 -5.75 10.24 2.44
CA ILE A 85 -4.82 10.72 1.43
C ILE A 85 -4.74 12.24 1.54
N ASP A 86 -3.56 12.72 1.87
CA ASP A 86 -3.28 14.06 2.36
C ASP A 86 -4.20 14.42 3.54
N VAL A 87 -5.12 15.34 3.31
CA VAL A 87 -6.12 15.79 4.29
C VAL A 87 -7.49 15.15 4.09
N ASN A 88 -7.68 14.38 3.01
CA ASN A 88 -8.97 13.83 2.64
C ASN A 88 -9.15 12.43 3.21
N TYR A 89 -10.31 12.18 3.82
CA TYR A 89 -10.69 10.86 4.27
C TYR A 89 -10.81 9.92 3.07
N TRP A 90 -10.12 8.78 3.14
CA TRP A 90 -10.16 7.75 2.11
C TRP A 90 -11.11 6.62 2.53
N ALA A 91 -10.82 5.94 3.64
CA ALA A 91 -11.58 4.77 4.08
C ALA A 91 -11.30 4.43 5.55
N THR A 92 -12.23 3.72 6.19
CA THR A 92 -11.98 3.08 7.48
C THR A 92 -11.53 1.65 7.24
N VAL A 93 -10.32 1.33 7.72
CA VAL A 93 -9.78 -0.03 7.70
C VAL A 93 -10.36 -0.77 8.88
N SER A 94 -10.84 -1.98 8.61
CA SER A 94 -11.31 -2.92 9.62
C SER A 94 -10.45 -4.17 9.59
N SER A 95 -10.68 -5.07 10.54
CA SER A 95 -9.90 -6.31 10.60
C SER A 95 -10.10 -7.19 9.36
N SER A 96 -11.24 -7.14 8.66
CA SER A 96 -11.48 -7.89 7.42
C SER A 96 -10.95 -7.22 6.15
N THR A 97 -10.58 -5.94 6.22
CA THR A 97 -10.04 -5.20 5.09
C THR A 97 -8.69 -5.78 4.70
N SER A 98 -8.55 -6.21 3.45
CA SER A 98 -7.30 -6.80 2.94
C SER A 98 -6.43 -5.79 2.19
N TYR A 99 -7.09 -4.85 1.50
CA TYR A 99 -6.48 -3.68 0.88
C TYR A 99 -7.57 -2.62 0.63
N GLU A 100 -7.15 -1.38 0.43
CA GLU A 100 -7.96 -0.29 -0.13
C GLU A 100 -7.24 0.26 -1.35
N GLU A 101 -7.98 0.66 -2.38
CA GLU A 101 -7.43 1.18 -3.63
C GLU A 101 -8.12 2.48 -4.04
N ILE A 102 -7.32 3.46 -4.47
CA ILE A 102 -7.78 4.72 -5.05
C ILE A 102 -7.01 5.05 -6.31
N MET A 103 -7.67 5.77 -7.19
CA MET A 103 -7.04 6.57 -8.22
C MET A 103 -6.89 7.99 -7.71
N TYR A 104 -5.69 8.55 -7.76
CA TYR A 104 -5.36 9.86 -7.22
C TYR A 104 -4.68 10.73 -8.26
N VAL A 105 -5.08 12.00 -8.35
CA VAL A 105 -4.37 13.02 -9.14
C VAL A 105 -3.77 14.03 -8.17
N SER A 106 -2.43 14.04 -8.10
CA SER A 106 -1.72 14.93 -7.18
C SER A 106 -1.56 16.33 -7.77
N GLN A 107 -1.89 17.34 -6.96
CA GLN A 107 -1.53 18.74 -7.22
C GLN A 107 -0.19 19.14 -6.57
N ALA A 108 0.35 18.29 -5.70
CA ALA A 108 1.59 18.50 -4.97
C ALA A 108 2.69 17.54 -5.45
N ASP A 109 3.93 17.90 -5.14
CA ASP A 109 5.10 17.09 -5.50
C ASP A 109 5.22 15.82 -4.64
N ASP A 110 4.60 15.84 -3.45
CA ASP A 110 4.54 14.72 -2.52
C ASP A 110 3.08 14.46 -2.10
N VAL A 111 2.73 13.19 -1.90
CA VAL A 111 1.41 12.75 -1.45
C VAL A 111 1.55 11.98 -0.16
N ARG A 112 0.72 12.26 0.85
CA ARG A 112 0.81 11.57 2.14
C ARG A 112 -0.33 10.59 2.32
N VAL A 113 -0.02 9.32 2.59
CA VAL A 113 -1.01 8.34 3.03
C VAL A 113 -0.89 8.17 4.53
N CYS A 114 -1.92 8.57 5.27
CA CYS A 114 -1.91 8.58 6.72
C CYS A 114 -2.84 7.54 7.32
N LEU A 115 -2.33 6.81 8.32
CA LEU A 115 -3.09 5.93 9.19
C LEU A 115 -3.41 6.69 10.49
N VAL A 116 -4.70 6.92 10.75
CA VAL A 116 -5.21 7.67 11.91
C VAL A 116 -5.85 6.71 12.90
N ASN A 117 -5.32 6.66 14.11
CA ASN A 117 -5.80 5.79 15.17
C ASN A 117 -7.16 6.27 15.71
N THR A 118 -8.16 5.39 15.72
CA THR A 118 -9.50 5.67 16.27
C THR A 118 -9.75 5.05 17.65
N GLY A 119 -8.70 4.51 18.29
CA GLY A 119 -8.73 3.88 19.61
C GLY A 119 -9.15 2.40 19.59
N ASN A 120 -9.41 1.82 18.42
CA ASN A 120 -9.97 0.47 18.26
C ASN A 120 -8.94 -0.59 17.80
N GLY A 121 -7.69 -0.42 18.19
CA GLY A 121 -6.57 -1.29 17.87
C GLY A 121 -5.37 -0.50 17.35
N VAL A 122 -4.28 -1.21 17.03
CA VAL A 122 -3.06 -0.60 16.52
C VAL A 122 -3.14 -0.48 14.99
N PRO A 123 -3.03 0.73 14.41
CA PRO A 123 -2.92 0.89 12.97
C PRO A 123 -1.67 0.18 12.43
N PHE A 124 -1.82 -0.46 11.29
CA PHE A 124 -0.69 -1.13 10.62
C PHE A 124 -0.83 -1.08 9.11
N ILE A 125 0.27 -1.21 8.39
CA ILE A 125 0.30 -1.36 6.94
C ILE A 125 1.32 -2.42 6.54
N THR A 126 0.96 -3.30 5.60
CA THR A 126 1.88 -4.35 5.11
C THR A 126 2.56 -3.97 3.80
N ALA A 127 1.87 -3.21 2.95
CA ALA A 127 2.45 -2.66 1.74
C ALA A 127 1.71 -1.37 1.38
N LEU A 128 2.45 -0.42 0.83
CA LEU A 128 1.90 0.76 0.17
C LEU A 128 2.48 0.78 -1.23
N GLU A 129 1.60 0.66 -2.21
CA GLU A 129 1.96 0.41 -3.59
C GLU A 129 1.42 1.54 -4.47
N GLN A 130 2.24 2.03 -5.41
CA GLN A 130 1.86 3.06 -6.36
C GLN A 130 2.16 2.64 -7.80
N LYS A 131 1.20 2.81 -8.70
CA LYS A 131 1.34 2.60 -10.15
C LYS A 131 0.90 3.86 -10.91
N ARG A 132 1.73 4.34 -11.84
CA ARG A 132 1.31 5.42 -12.75
C ARG A 132 0.24 4.91 -13.71
N LEU A 133 -0.75 5.73 -13.97
CA LEU A 133 -1.78 5.49 -14.97
C LEU A 133 -1.50 6.37 -16.19
N ASP A 134 -1.81 5.87 -17.38
CA ASP A 134 -1.75 6.69 -18.59
C ASP A 134 -2.86 7.73 -18.55
N ASP A 135 -2.54 8.95 -18.99
CA ASP A 135 -3.38 10.15 -18.85
C ASP A 135 -4.76 10.02 -19.55
N ASP A 136 -4.88 9.08 -20.49
CA ASP A 136 -6.09 8.86 -21.29
C ASP A 136 -7.09 7.89 -20.67
N ILE A 137 -6.69 7.07 -19.68
CA ILE A 137 -7.55 6.00 -19.15
C ILE A 137 -8.62 6.57 -18.23
N TYR A 138 -8.31 7.61 -17.46
CA TYR A 138 -9.26 8.27 -16.55
C TYR A 138 -8.94 9.76 -16.41
N ARG A 139 -9.85 10.61 -16.90
CA ARG A 139 -9.70 12.07 -16.86
C ARG A 139 -10.53 12.66 -15.72
N PHE A 140 -9.88 13.03 -14.63
CA PHE A 140 -10.47 13.86 -13.57
C PHE A 140 -9.44 14.88 -13.09
N GLY A 141 -9.87 16.12 -12.81
CA GLY A 141 -8.95 17.24 -12.63
C GLY A 141 -8.24 17.30 -11.28
N TYR A 142 -8.82 16.71 -10.24
CA TYR A 142 -8.26 16.70 -8.88
C TYR A 142 -8.99 15.71 -7.98
N GLY A 143 -8.37 15.35 -6.86
CA GLY A 143 -8.98 14.50 -5.84
C GLY A 143 -8.71 13.02 -6.07
N PHE A 144 -9.69 12.17 -5.74
CA PHE A 144 -9.55 10.73 -5.89
C PHE A 144 -10.85 10.01 -6.20
N LEU A 145 -10.72 8.85 -6.87
CA LEU A 145 -11.78 7.88 -7.06
C LEU A 145 -11.46 6.62 -6.26
N ARG A 146 -12.35 6.24 -5.35
CA ARG A 146 -12.21 5.00 -4.57
C ARG A 146 -12.72 3.81 -5.35
N LEU A 147 -11.95 2.72 -5.35
CA LEU A 147 -12.43 1.46 -5.91
C LEU A 147 -13.57 0.91 -5.03
N ASN A 148 -14.74 0.72 -5.64
CA ASN A 148 -15.85 0.03 -4.98
C ASN A 148 -15.84 -1.46 -5.33
N TRP A 149 -16.04 -1.77 -6.62
CA TRP A 149 -16.00 -3.14 -7.13
C TRP A 149 -15.30 -3.18 -8.49
N ARG A 150 -14.56 -4.27 -8.73
CA ARG A 150 -14.01 -4.62 -10.04
C ARG A 150 -14.40 -6.06 -10.34
N TYR A 151 -15.08 -6.27 -11.45
CA TYR A 151 -15.49 -7.60 -11.91
C TYR A 151 -14.76 -7.93 -13.20
N ASP A 152 -14.31 -9.18 -13.32
CA ASP A 152 -13.84 -9.74 -14.58
C ASP A 152 -15.00 -10.51 -15.21
N ASN A 153 -15.68 -9.88 -16.18
CA ASN A 153 -16.78 -10.48 -16.91
C ASN A 153 -16.23 -11.09 -18.21
N GLY A 154 -16.12 -12.42 -18.25
CA GLY A 154 -15.63 -13.15 -19.42
C GLY A 154 -14.21 -13.71 -19.30
N GLY A 155 -13.62 -13.66 -18.10
CA GLY A 155 -12.30 -14.22 -17.81
C GLY A 155 -12.15 -15.67 -18.30
N ARG A 156 -11.35 -15.86 -19.34
CA ARG A 156 -11.00 -17.18 -19.93
C ARG A 156 -9.75 -17.80 -19.28
N LEU A 157 -9.11 -17.07 -18.38
CA LEU A 157 -7.88 -17.50 -17.69
C LEU A 157 -8.23 -18.23 -16.40
N LYS A 158 -7.60 -19.39 -16.17
CA LYS A 158 -7.72 -20.15 -14.92
C LYS A 158 -7.14 -19.42 -13.70
N SER A 159 -6.39 -18.33 -13.92
CA SER A 159 -5.83 -17.47 -12.88
C SER A 159 -6.51 -16.10 -12.88
N SER A 160 -6.76 -15.59 -11.68
CA SER A 160 -7.24 -14.23 -11.48
C SER A 160 -6.14 -13.23 -11.88
N ILE A 161 -6.45 -12.31 -12.79
CA ILE A 161 -5.66 -11.10 -13.00
C ILE A 161 -5.97 -10.19 -11.79
N ARG A 162 -4.98 -9.95 -10.92
CA ARG A 162 -5.13 -9.19 -9.66
C ARG A 162 -4.11 -8.09 -9.53
#